data_AF-A0A938JL81-F1
#
_entry.id   AF-A0A938JL81-F1
#
_cell.length_a   1.000
_cell.length_b   1.000
_cell.length_c   1.000
_cell.angle_alpha   90.00
_cell.angle_beta   90.00
_cell.angle_gamma   90.00
#
_symmetry.space_group_name_H-M   'P 1'
#
loop_
_entity.id
_entity.type
_entity.pdbx_description
1 polymer ?
#
loop_
_entity_poly.entity_id
_entity_poly.type
_entity_poly.pdbx_seq_one_letter_code
_entity_poly.pdbx_strand_id
1 'polypeptide(L)'
;MKTKLHFTCSDDVVREMEAFIGKRGRSRFISEAIREKIAKEKFSFAVSECAGAWSLKKHPELSSIKKVSDYIDNIRKDSEKRLKEIYK
;
A
#
# COMPACT_ATOMS: atom_id res chain seq x y z
N MET A 1 -15.80 -15.36 -10.61
CA MET A 1 -15.40 -16.54 -11.40
C MET A 1 -14.37 -17.33 -10.58
N LYS A 2 -14.47 -18.67 -10.51
CA LYS A 2 -13.47 -19.50 -9.82
C LYS A 2 -12.54 -20.12 -10.87
N THR A 3 -11.23 -19.98 -10.68
CA THR A 3 -10.21 -20.51 -11.59
C THR A 3 -9.43 -21.60 -10.87
N LYS A 4 -9.19 -22.75 -11.53
CA LYS A 4 -8.34 -23.82 -10.99
C LYS A 4 -6.89 -23.56 -11.38
N LEU A 5 -5.99 -23.71 -10.42
CA LEU A 5 -4.55 -23.59 -10.61
C LEU A 5 -3.92 -24.93 -10.18
N HIS A 6 -3.10 -25.51 -11.05
CA HIS A 6 -2.29 -26.68 -10.73
C HIS A 6 -0.86 -26.20 -10.46
N PHE A 7 -0.33 -26.49 -9.27
CA PHE A 7 1.05 -26.19 -8.91
C PHE A 7 1.57 -27.24 -7.93
N THR A 8 2.88 -27.41 -7.90
CA THR A 8 3.55 -28.36 -7.02
C THR A 8 3.99 -27.64 -5.75
N CYS A 9 3.69 -28.22 -4.59
CA CYS A 9 4.18 -27.78 -3.29
C CYS A 9 5.02 -28.89 -2.66
N SER A 10 5.96 -28.51 -1.81
CA SER A 10 6.73 -29.46 -1.02
C SER A 10 5.87 -30.08 0.08
N ASP A 11 6.15 -31.35 0.43
CA ASP A 11 5.32 -32.14 1.34
C ASP A 11 5.35 -31.60 2.77
N ASP A 12 6.47 -31.04 3.20
CA ASP A 12 6.64 -30.36 4.48
C ASP A 12 5.67 -29.20 4.66
N VAL A 13 5.57 -28.31 3.65
CA VAL A 13 4.68 -27.14 3.67
C VAL A 13 3.22 -27.56 3.69
N VAL A 14 2.87 -28.62 2.94
CA VAL A 14 1.49 -29.14 2.92
C VAL A 14 1.12 -29.73 4.28
N ARG A 15 2.01 -30.50 4.91
CA ARG A 15 1.77 -31.09 6.23
C ARG A 15 1.62 -30.02 7.32
N GLU A 16 2.47 -29.00 7.31
CA GLU A 16 2.40 -27.90 8.26
C GLU A 16 1.09 -27.13 8.10
N MET A 17 0.72 -26.81 6.85
CA MET A 17 -0.56 -26.17 6.54
C MET A 17 -1.74 -27.02 7.02
N GLU A 18 -1.73 -28.33 6.77
CA GLU A 18 -2.78 -29.25 7.23
C GLU A 18 -2.86 -29.36 8.75
N ALA A 19 -1.73 -29.28 9.46
CA ALA A 19 -1.72 -29.27 10.92
C ALA A 19 -2.40 -28.01 11.49
N PHE A 20 -2.29 -26.88 10.81
CA PHE A 20 -2.86 -25.61 11.26
C PHE A 20 -4.35 -25.45 10.95
N ILE A 21 -4.80 -25.86 9.76
CA ILE A 21 -6.16 -25.60 9.26
C ILE A 21 -7.04 -26.87 9.29
N GLY A 22 -6.42 -28.04 9.39
CA GLY A 22 -7.08 -29.34 9.21
C GLY A 22 -7.31 -29.71 7.74
N LYS A 23 -8.13 -30.75 7.50
CA LYS A 23 -8.32 -31.33 6.15
C LYS A 23 -9.15 -30.46 5.20
N ARG A 24 -9.95 -29.51 5.70
CA ARG A 24 -10.85 -28.64 4.91
C ARG A 24 -10.34 -27.20 4.92
N GLY A 25 -10.60 -26.45 3.84
CA GLY A 25 -10.27 -25.01 3.77
C GLY A 25 -8.96 -24.64 3.07
N ARG A 26 -8.21 -25.62 2.54
CA ARG A 26 -6.91 -25.39 1.86
C ARG A 26 -6.97 -24.32 0.77
N SER A 27 -7.97 -24.40 -0.11
CA SER A 27 -8.12 -23.45 -1.21
C SER A 27 -8.35 -22.02 -0.73
N ARG A 28 -9.11 -21.85 0.35
CA ARG A 28 -9.35 -20.53 0.96
C ARG A 28 -8.08 -19.99 1.58
N PHE A 29 -7.40 -20.80 2.39
CA PHE A 29 -6.15 -20.41 3.04
C PHE A 29 -5.07 -20.02 2.03
N ILE A 30 -4.84 -20.85 1.00
CA ILE A 30 -3.88 -20.57 -0.06
C ILE A 30 -4.25 -19.26 -0.78
N SER A 31 -5.53 -19.04 -1.08
CA SER A 31 -5.98 -17.82 -1.74
C SER A 31 -5.75 -16.57 -0.87
N GLU A 32 -5.99 -16.66 0.43
CA GLU A 32 -5.75 -15.58 1.39
C GLU A 32 -4.25 -15.30 1.55
N ALA A 33 -3.43 -16.34 1.72
CA ALA A 33 -1.97 -16.22 1.83
C ALA A 33 -1.34 -15.61 0.56
N ILE A 34 -1.77 -16.02 -0.64
CA ILE A 34 -1.31 -15.43 -1.89
C ILE A 34 -1.69 -13.95 -1.96
N ARG A 35 -2.92 -13.60 -1.57
CA ARG A 35 -3.38 -12.20 -1.58
C ARG A 35 -2.55 -11.34 -0.64
N GLU A 36 -2.26 -11.84 0.57
CA GLU A 36 -1.44 -11.16 1.55
C GLU A 36 -0.01 -10.96 1.05
N LYS A 37 0.61 -12.02 0.49
CA LYS A 37 1.96 -11.93 -0.07
C LYS A 37 2.03 -10.92 -1.20
N ILE A 38 1.08 -10.92 -2.13
CA ILE A 38 1.00 -9.91 -3.20
C ILE A 38 0.87 -8.50 -2.63
N ALA A 39 0.03 -8.30 -1.62
CA ALA A 39 -0.13 -6.99 -0.99
C ALA A 39 1.18 -6.51 -0.36
N LYS A 40 1.91 -7.40 0.32
CA LYS A 40 3.21 -7.10 0.93
C LYS A 40 4.26 -6.73 -0.11
N GLU A 41 4.36 -7.46 -1.22
CA GLU A 41 5.29 -7.15 -2.30
C GLU A 41 4.95 -5.80 -2.95
N LYS A 42 3.67 -5.53 -3.22
CA LYS A 42 3.22 -4.23 -3.73
C LYS A 42 3.55 -3.09 -2.79
N PHE A 43 3.35 -3.28 -1.48
CA PHE A 43 3.70 -2.29 -0.48
C PHE A 43 5.21 -2.05 -0.43
N SER A 44 6.02 -3.11 -0.45
CA SER A 44 7.48 -2.99 -0.47
C SER A 44 7.95 -2.21 -1.69
N PHE A 45 7.39 -2.50 -2.87
CA PHE A 45 7.68 -1.77 -4.10
C PHE A 45 7.26 -0.29 -3.99
N ALA A 46 6.07 -0.02 -3.48
CA ALA A 46 5.61 1.37 -3.27
C ALA A 46 6.51 2.12 -2.28
N VAL A 47 6.98 1.47 -1.22
CA VAL A 47 7.92 2.06 -0.25
C VAL A 47 9.26 2.35 -0.89
N SER A 48 9.80 1.45 -1.72
CA SER A 48 11.06 1.71 -2.43
C SER A 48 10.94 2.84 -3.43
N GLU A 49 9.84 2.92 -4.18
CA GLU A 49 9.59 4.01 -5.14
C GLU A 49 9.37 5.36 -4.44
N CYS A 50 8.65 5.34 -3.31
CA CYS A 50 8.42 6.52 -2.49
C CYS A 50 9.62 6.88 -1.60
N ALA A 51 10.71 6.09 -1.61
CA ALA A 51 11.90 6.39 -0.83
C ALA A 51 12.49 7.72 -1.31
N GLY A 52 12.59 8.68 -0.38
CA GLY A 52 13.04 10.03 -0.71
C GLY A 52 12.01 10.89 -1.44
N ALA A 53 10.73 10.46 -1.54
CA ALA A 53 9.63 11.31 -2.00
C ALA A 53 9.58 12.61 -1.20
N TRP A 54 9.68 12.54 0.13
CA TRP A 54 9.71 13.68 1.06
C TRP A 54 11.11 14.27 1.30
N SER A 55 12.06 14.04 0.39
CA SER A 55 13.41 14.61 0.54
C SER A 55 13.39 16.13 0.33
N LEU A 56 14.26 16.85 1.03
CA LEU A 56 14.41 18.31 0.87
C LEU A 56 14.84 18.72 -0.56
N LYS A 57 15.39 17.79 -1.35
CA LYS A 57 15.68 18.01 -2.77
C LYS A 57 14.41 18.09 -3.63
N LYS A 58 13.40 17.26 -3.32
CA LYS A 58 12.12 17.24 -4.03
C LYS A 58 11.13 18.26 -3.45
N HIS A 59 11.21 18.51 -2.14
CA HIS A 59 10.34 19.44 -1.41
C HIS A 59 11.15 20.46 -0.59
N PRO A 60 11.73 21.48 -1.23
CA PRO A 60 12.47 22.53 -0.54
C PRO A 60 11.59 23.36 0.43
N GLU A 61 10.28 23.39 0.22
CA GLU A 61 9.29 24.01 1.10
C GLU A 61 9.27 23.38 2.50
N LEU A 62 9.73 22.13 2.64
CA LEU A 62 9.80 21.43 3.92
C LEU A 62 11.10 21.67 4.69
N SER A 63 12.00 22.53 4.17
CA SER A 63 13.33 22.75 4.77
C SER A 63 13.34 23.51 6.09
N SER A 64 12.25 24.18 6.47
CA SER A 64 12.16 24.88 7.76
C SER A 64 10.70 25.03 8.20
N ILE A 65 10.48 25.15 9.51
CA ILE A 65 9.14 25.37 10.09
C ILE A 65 8.44 26.58 9.45
N LYS A 66 9.17 27.66 9.20
CA LYS A 66 8.62 28.87 8.55
C LYS A 66 8.11 28.58 7.13
N LYS A 67 8.94 27.93 6.31
CA LYS A 67 8.56 27.57 4.93
C LYS A 67 7.41 26.57 4.87
N VAL A 68 7.34 25.64 5.83
CA VAL A 68 6.21 24.72 5.97
C VAL A 68 4.93 25.51 6.27
N SER A 69 4.98 26.48 7.19
CA SER A 69 3.84 27.35 7.49
C SER A 69 3.38 28.12 6.25
N ASP A 70 4.32 28.77 5.55
CA ASP A 70 4.02 29.54 4.33
C ASP A 70 3.40 28.64 3.25
N TYR A 71 3.90 27.42 3.09
CA TYR A 71 3.37 26.43 2.17
C TYR A 71 1.95 25.98 2.50
N ILE A 72 1.67 25.69 3.78
CA ILE A 72 0.33 25.32 4.26
C ILE A 72 -0.67 26.47 4.02
N ASP A 73 -0.27 27.70 4.31
CA ASP A 73 -1.14 28.87 4.13
C ASP A 73 -1.47 29.10 2.64
N ASN A 74 -0.53 28.85 1.74
CA ASN A 74 -0.79 28.90 0.30
C ASN A 74 -1.77 27.80 -0.15
N ILE A 75 -1.61 26.55 0.32
CA ILE A 75 -2.55 25.46 0.03
C ILE A 75 -3.98 25.81 0.48
N ARG A 76 -4.11 26.41 1.67
CA ARG A 76 -5.42 26.82 2.21
C ARG A 76 -6.07 27.88 1.35
N LYS A 77 -5.32 28.92 0.98
CA LYS A 77 -5.81 30.00 0.10
C LYS A 77 -6.27 29.47 -1.26
N ASP A 78 -5.50 28.58 -1.87
CA ASP A 78 -5.86 27.97 -3.16
C ASP A 78 -7.13 27.11 -3.04
N SER A 79 -7.25 26.36 -1.94
CA SER A 79 -8.43 25.54 -1.66
C SER A 79 -9.68 26.40 -1.45
N GLU A 80 -9.58 27.49 -0.69
CA GLU A 80 -10.66 28.45 -0.47
C GLU A 80 -11.08 29.14 -1.76
N LYS A 81 -10.12 29.52 -2.61
CA LYS A 81 -10.40 30.12 -3.92
C LYS A 81 -11.17 29.15 -4.80
N ARG A 82 -10.71 27.89 -4.90
CA ARG A 82 -11.40 26.84 -5.66
C ARG A 82 -12.81 26.57 -5.14
N LEU A 83 -12.98 26.52 -3.81
CA LEU A 83 -14.30 26.37 -3.17
C LEU A 83 -15.23 27.53 -3.55
N LYS A 84 -14.75 28.76 -3.50
CA LYS A 84 -15.53 29.94 -3.93
C LYS A 84 -15.93 29.89 -5.40
N GLU A 85 -15.12 29.28 -6.27
CA GLU A 85 -15.45 29.11 -7.70
C GLU A 85 -16.50 28.01 -7.94
N ILE A 86 -16.51 26.93 -7.15
CA ILE A 86 -17.48 25.83 -7.28
C ILE A 86 -18.87 26.22 -6.75
N TYR A 87 -18.92 27.02 -5.69
CA TYR A 87 -20.17 27.40 -5.00
C TYR A 87 -20.71 28.78 -5.44
N LYS A 88 -20.25 29.28 -6.59
CA LYS A 88 -20.73 30.52 -7.23
C LYS A 88 -21.68 30.19 -8.37
#